data_AF-T1AGM7-F1
#
_entry.id   AF-T1AGM7-F1
#
_cell.length_a   1.000
_cell.length_b   1.000
_cell.length_c   1.000
_cell.angle_alpha   90.00
_cell.angle_beta   90.00
_cell.angle_gamma   90.00
#
_symmetry.space_group_name_H-M   'P 1'
#
loop_
_entity.id
_entity.type
_entity.pdbx_description
1 polymer ?
#
loop_
_entity_poly.entity_id
_entity_poly.type
_entity_poly.pdbx_seq_one_letter_code
_entity_poly.pdbx_strand_id
1 'polypeptide(L)' 'MIKDLNFSIAPGESVAIAAPSGTGKTTLAKLVLGLLEPTEGQILYGGIDLRTLGLARY' A
#
# COMPACT_ATOMS: atom_id res chain seq x y z
N MET A 1 0.10 -14.18 -0.76
CA MET A 1 -1.13 -13.40 -0.43
C MET A 1 -0.82 -12.62 0.83
N ILE A 2 -1.07 -11.31 0.84
CA ILE A 2 -0.71 -10.43 1.96
C ILE A 2 -1.84 -10.46 2.98
N LYS A 3 -1.52 -10.61 4.27
CA LYS A 3 -2.48 -10.61 5.39
C LYS A 3 -1.87 -9.89 6.58
N ASP A 4 -2.70 -9.21 7.36
CA ASP A 4 -2.38 -8.59 8.66
C ASP A 4 -1.15 -7.66 8.67
N LEU A 5 -0.89 -6.98 7.55
CA LEU A 5 0.25 -6.09 7.42
C LEU A 5 -0.09 -4.69 7.96
N ASN A 6 0.67 -4.24 8.96
CA ASN A 6 0.53 -2.92 9.58
C ASN A 6 1.89 -2.23 9.62
N PHE A 7 2.00 -1.06 8.98
CA PHE A 7 3.19 -0.20 9.04
C PHE A 7 2.81 1.26 8.75
N SER A 8 3.69 2.17 9.13
CA SER A 8 3.61 3.60 8.82
C SER A 8 4.96 4.06 8.28
N ILE A 9 4.94 5.01 7.34
CA ILE A 9 6.15 5.66 6.82
C ILE A 9 6.02 7.14 7.12
N ALA A 10 6.95 7.68 7.90
CA ALA A 10 6.99 9.09 8.23
C ALA A 10 7.56 9.93 7.07
N PRO A 11 7.22 11.23 6.99
CA PRO A 11 7.82 12.13 6.01
C PRO A 11 9.36 12.10 6.07
N GLY A 12 10.00 11.88 4.92
CA GLY A 12 11.46 11.79 4.81
C GLY A 12 12.04 10.39 5.05
N GLU A 13 11.25 9.41 5.48
CA GLU A 13 11.70 8.03 5.57
C GLU A 13 11.76 7.35 4.20
N SER A 14 12.77 6.51 4.01
CA SER A 14 12.89 5.62 2.85
C SER A 14 12.83 4.18 3.32
N VAL A 15 11.90 3.40 2.74
CA VAL A 15 11.66 2.01 3.13
C VAL A 15 11.87 1.10 1.92
N ALA A 16 12.55 -0.03 2.14
CA ALA A 16 12.74 -1.08 1.14
C ALA A 16 11.85 -2.29 1.44
N ILE A 17 11.21 -2.86 0.41
CA ILE A 17 10.40 -4.07 0.53
C ILE A 17 11.23 -5.28 0.11
N ALA A 18 11.72 -6.05 1.08
CA ALA A 18 12.49 -7.28 0.83
C ALA A 18 11.65 -8.53 1.09
N ALA A 19 11.54 -9.42 0.09
CA ALA A 19 10.88 -10.73 0.21
C ALA A 19 11.31 -11.65 -0.95
N PRO A 20 11.06 -12.97 -0.89
CA PRO A 20 11.24 -13.89 -2.03
C PRO A 20 10.29 -13.60 -3.21
N SER A 21 10.64 -14.06 -4.41
CA SER A 21 9.76 -13.95 -5.59
C SER A 21 8.39 -14.59 -5.33
N GLY A 22 7.32 -14.03 -5.89
CA GLY A 22 5.95 -14.55 -5.74
C GLY A 22 5.26 -14.28 -4.38
N THR A 23 5.93 -13.66 -3.41
CA THR A 23 5.33 -13.42 -2.07
C THR A 23 4.26 -12.31 -2.06
N GLY A 24 4.20 -11.48 -3.13
CA GLY A 24 3.21 -10.39 -3.26
C GLY A 24 3.78 -8.98 -3.21
N LYS A 25 5.10 -8.80 -3.37
CA LYS A 25 5.75 -7.47 -3.40
C LYS A 25 5.10 -6.51 -4.41
N THR A 26 4.86 -6.99 -5.64
CA THR A 26 4.19 -6.20 -6.68
C THR A 26 2.75 -5.86 -6.29
N THR A 27 2.05 -6.78 -5.62
CA THR A 27 0.71 -6.51 -5.08
C THR A 27 0.75 -5.44 -4.01
N LEU A 28 1.70 -5.51 -3.06
CA LEU A 28 1.88 -4.49 -2.03
C LEU A 28 2.19 -3.12 -2.63
N ALA A 29 3.11 -3.07 -3.60
CA ALA A 29 3.45 -1.82 -4.28
C ALA A 29 2.23 -1.20 -4.97
N LYS A 30 1.43 -2.01 -5.67
CA LYS A 30 0.18 -1.53 -6.30
C LYS A 30 -0.85 -1.04 -5.29
N LEU A 31 -0.98 -1.70 -4.13
CA LEU A 31 -1.86 -1.27 -3.04
C LEU A 31 -1.42 0.09 -2.47
N VAL A 32 -0.14 0.25 -2.16
CA VAL A 32 0.43 1.51 -1.62
C VAL A 32 0.32 2.66 -2.64
N LEU A 33 0.43 2.35 -3.93
CA LEU A 33 0.24 3.33 -5.01
C LEU A 33 -1.24 3.63 -5.32
N GLY A 34 -2.19 2.98 -4.64
CA GLY A 34 -3.63 3.15 -4.90
C GLY A 34 -4.10 2.55 -6.23
N LEU A 35 -3.30 1.70 -6.87
CA LEU A 35 -3.62 0.99 -8.12
C LEU A 35 -4.46 -0.27 -7.89
N LEU A 36 -4.53 -0.73 -6.64
CA LEU A 36 -5.39 -1.82 -6.19
C LEU A 36 -6.06 -1.39 -4.88
N GLU A 37 -7.29 -1.85 -4.68
CA GLU A 37 -7.97 -1.70 -3.40
C GLU A 37 -7.68 -2.89 -2.48
N PRO A 38 -7.40 -2.66 -1.20
CA PRO A 38 -7.26 -3.76 -0.24
C PRO A 38 -8.61 -4.43 -0.04
N THR A 39 -8.62 -5.76 0.04
CA THR A 39 -9.85 -6.53 0.35
C THR A 39 -10.34 -6.25 1.76
N GLU A 40 -9.42 -6.01 2.71
CA GLU A 40 -9.69 -5.68 4.11
C GLU A 40 -8.69 -4.64 4.61
N GLY A 41 -9.08 -3.83 5.59
CA GLY A 41 -8.26 -2.74 6.13
C GLY A 41 -8.31 -1.46 5.30
N GLN A 42 -7.32 -0.58 5.51
CA GLN A 42 -7.23 0.72 4.85
C GLN A 42 -5.77 1.17 4.68
N ILE A 43 -5.53 2.04 3.71
CA ILE A 43 -4.24 2.68 3.48
C ILE A 43 -4.47 4.19 3.52
N LEU A 44 -3.70 4.87 4.36
CA LEU A 44 -3.84 6.31 4.60
C LEU A 44 -2.62 7.04 4.06
N TYR A 45 -2.85 8.14 3.34
CA TYR A 45 -1.82 9.09 2.94
C TYR A 45 -2.13 10.44 3.59
N GLY A 46 -1.26 10.90 4.49
CA GLY A 46 -1.50 12.13 5.26
C GLY A 46 -2.78 12.08 6.10
N GLY A 47 -3.22 10.90 6.53
CA GLY A 47 -4.47 10.68 7.26
C GLY A 47 -5.72 10.55 6.37
N ILE A 48 -5.58 10.65 5.05
CA ILE A 48 -6.68 10.52 4.10
C ILE A 48 -6.66 9.12 3.50
N ASP A 49 -7.82 8.45 3.47
CA ASP A 49 -7.96 7.13 2.84
C ASP A 49 -7.72 7.23 1.32
N LEU A 50 -6.80 6.42 0.80
CA LEU A 50 -6.45 6.39 -0.62
C LEU A 50 -7.66 6.17 -1.55
N ARG A 51 -8.69 5.43 -1.09
CA ARG A 51 -9.92 5.19 -1.88
C ARG A 51 -10.69 6.47 -2.17
N THR A 52 -10.55 7.49 -1.33
CA THR A 52 -11.25 8.78 -1.48
C THR A 52 -10.52 9.75 -2.40
N LEU A 53 -9.24 9.49 -2.69
CA LEU A 53 -8.41 10.37 -3.51
C LEU A 53 -8.60 10.18 -5.02
N GLY A 54 -9.40 9.21 -5.46
CA GLY A 54 -9.69 8.98 -6.89
C GLY A 54 -8.49 8.53 -7.73
N LEU A 55 -7.39 8.11 -7.09
CA LEU A 55 -6.11 7.79 -7.73
C LEU A 55 -6.18 6.59 -8.67
N ALA A 56 -7.19 5.72 -8.53
CA ALA A 56 -7.42 4.59 -9.42
C ALA A 56 -7.90 4.98 -10.84
N ARG A 57 -8.13 6.28 -11.10
CA ARG A 57 -8.64 6.80 -12.39
C ARG A 57 -7.59 7.54 -13.23
N TYR A 58 -6.32 7.54 -12.80
CA TYR A 58 -5.19 8.06 -13.57
C TYR A 58 -4.50 6.98 -14.38
#